data_AF-A0A2N3LET8-F1
#
_entry.id   AF-A0A2N3LET8-F1
#
_cell.length_a   1.000
_cell.length_b   1.000
_cell.length_c   1.000
_cell.angle_alpha   90.00
_cell.angle_beta   90.00
_cell.angle_gamma   90.00
#
_symmetry.space_group_name_H-M   'P 1'
#
loop_
_entity.id
_entity.type
_entity.pdbx_description
1 polymer ?
#
loop_
_entity_poly.entity_id
_entity_poly.type
_entity_poly.pdbx_seq_one_letter_code
_entity_poly.pdbx_strand_id
1 'polypeptide(L)'
;MSNLLNKNKSKNIERVETTPPAGTYNPSDVFTVKPEVQKTKEEIKEKSSTVRCSLKNKDRLNALVIHHGKDSVDEVLNMILNEHEANMSSDKKKEFQTLLKIYSKKR
;
A
#
# COMPACT_ATOMS: atom_id res chain seq x y z
N MET A 1 21.63 53.66 44.94
CA MET A 1 22.11 52.45 45.65
C MET A 1 21.16 51.29 45.38
N SER A 2 21.60 50.28 44.63
CA SER A 2 21.27 48.85 44.85
C SER A 2 21.76 48.02 43.66
N ASN A 3 22.74 47.16 43.91
CA ASN A 3 23.35 46.20 42.99
C ASN A 3 22.32 45.21 42.43
N LEU A 4 22.05 45.27 41.12
CA LEU A 4 21.23 44.31 40.37
C LEU A 4 22.03 43.11 39.80
N LEU A 5 23.36 43.11 39.96
CA LEU A 5 24.25 42.15 39.29
C LEU A 5 24.46 40.81 40.02
N ASN A 6 23.86 40.60 41.20
CA ASN A 6 24.20 39.45 42.05
C ASN A 6 23.06 38.45 42.32
N LYS A 7 22.04 38.35 41.46
CA LYS A 7 20.98 37.34 41.62
C LYS A 7 21.16 36.03 40.87
N ASN A 8 22.14 35.92 39.95
CA ASN A 8 22.32 34.71 39.16
C ASN A 8 23.74 34.13 39.30
N LYS A 9 24.21 33.94 40.54
CA LYS A 9 25.43 33.16 40.85
C LYS A 9 25.16 31.65 40.91
N SER A 10 24.46 31.10 39.92
CA SER A 10 24.38 29.65 39.71
C SER A 10 23.72 29.37 38.38
N LYS A 11 24.53 29.28 37.33
CA LYS A 11 24.30 28.48 36.13
C LYS A 11 25.56 28.70 35.29
N ASN A 12 26.52 27.78 35.45
CA ASN A 12 27.53 27.61 34.41
C ASN A 12 26.77 27.47 33.09
N ILE A 13 27.08 28.33 32.12
CA ILE A 13 26.49 28.23 30.79
C ILE A 13 27.09 26.98 30.18
N GLU A 14 26.39 25.86 30.29
CA GLU A 14 26.74 24.63 29.58
C GLU A 14 26.62 24.93 28.10
N ARG A 15 27.76 24.92 27.40
CA ARG A 15 27.78 25.06 25.95
C ARG A 15 27.11 23.82 25.38
N VAL A 16 25.86 23.99 24.95
CA VAL A 16 25.13 22.94 24.22
C VAL A 16 25.89 22.69 22.92
N GLU A 17 26.24 21.42 22.68
CA GLU A 17 26.86 21.03 21.41
C GLU A 17 25.91 21.39 20.26
N THR A 18 26.41 22.18 19.32
CA THR A 18 25.66 22.59 18.14
C THR A 18 25.42 21.38 17.26
N THR A 19 24.18 20.91 17.18
CA THR A 19 23.81 19.89 16.22
C THR A 19 23.89 20.47 14.81
N PRO A 20 24.59 19.80 13.87
CA PRO A 20 24.66 20.28 12.49
C PRO A 20 23.27 20.21 11.83
N PRO A 21 22.95 21.13 10.90
CA PRO A 21 21.68 21.14 10.20
C PRO A 21 21.49 19.86 9.37
N ALA A 22 20.22 19.47 9.20
CA ALA A 22 19.85 18.32 8.37
C ALA A 22 20.38 18.51 6.94
N GLY A 23 21.21 17.58 6.47
CA GLY A 23 21.85 17.63 5.15
C GLY A 23 23.30 18.12 5.13
N THR A 24 23.95 18.32 6.28
CA THR A 24 25.39 18.63 6.34
C THR A 24 26.20 17.46 5.80
N TYR A 25 27.06 17.73 4.80
CA TYR A 25 27.93 16.74 4.19
C TYR A 25 28.99 16.26 5.19
N ASN A 26 28.97 14.95 5.51
CA ASN A 26 29.99 14.30 6.32
C ASN A 26 30.85 13.37 5.44
N PRO A 27 32.18 13.55 5.38
CA PRO A 27 33.06 12.73 4.55
C PRO A 27 33.13 11.26 5.00
N SER A 28 32.69 10.95 6.21
CA SER A 28 32.50 9.58 6.72
C SER A 28 31.30 8.84 6.13
N ASP A 29 30.28 9.57 5.63
CA ASP A 29 29.09 8.98 5.00
C ASP A 29 29.35 8.54 3.54
N VAL A 30 30.50 8.89 2.97
CA VAL A 30 30.87 8.62 1.56
C VAL A 30 31.13 7.13 1.30
N PHE A 31 31.51 6.37 2.34
CA PHE A 31 31.85 4.95 2.23
C PHE A 31 30.80 3.99 2.79
N THR A 32 29.80 4.51 3.50
CA THR A 32 28.66 3.72 3.96
C THR A 32 27.58 3.72 2.89
N VAL A 33 27.52 2.63 2.11
CA VAL A 33 26.35 2.30 1.28
C VAL A 33 25.19 2.10 2.25
N LYS A 34 24.35 3.14 2.43
CA LYS A 34 23.09 3.01 3.16
C LYS A 34 22.28 1.97 2.40
N PRO A 35 21.87 0.83 3.01
CA PRO A 35 20.99 -0.09 2.32
C PRO A 35 19.73 0.69 1.96
N GLU A 36 19.40 0.71 0.68
CA GLU A 36 18.18 1.33 0.18
C GLU A 36 17.03 0.74 0.99
N VAL A 37 16.38 1.58 1.80
CA VAL A 37 15.11 1.21 2.44
C VAL A 37 14.16 0.94 1.29
N GLN A 38 13.96 -0.34 1.01
CA GLN A 38 12.99 -0.81 0.03
C GLN A 38 11.68 -0.14 0.42
N LYS A 39 11.21 0.78 -0.43
CA LYS A 39 9.88 1.37 -0.28
C LYS A 39 8.92 0.19 -0.33
N THR A 40 8.40 -0.21 0.83
CA THR A 40 7.32 -1.17 0.94
C THR A 40 6.21 -0.62 0.05
N LYS A 41 5.95 -1.30 -1.07
CA LYS A 41 4.83 -0.95 -1.94
C LYS A 41 3.60 -1.01 -1.06
N GLU A 42 2.98 0.13 -0.79
CA GLU A 42 1.69 0.15 -0.13
C GLU A 42 0.75 -0.72 -0.99
N GLU A 43 0.33 -1.86 -0.44
CA GLU A 43 -0.67 -2.70 -1.08
C GLU A 43 -1.93 -1.84 -1.23
N ILE A 44 -2.23 -1.47 -2.47
CA ILE A 44 -3.42 -0.70 -2.81
C ILE A 44 -4.59 -1.59 -2.45
N LYS A 45 -5.22 -1.33 -1.30
CA LYS A 45 -6.40 -2.06 -0.86
C LYS A 45 -7.49 -1.91 -1.91
N GLU A 46 -7.87 -3.02 -2.53
CA GLU A 46 -8.93 -3.01 -3.52
C GLU A 46 -10.25 -2.57 -2.88
N LYS A 47 -11.00 -1.71 -3.59
CA LYS A 47 -12.29 -1.23 -3.11
C LYS A 47 -13.31 -2.36 -3.22
N SER A 48 -13.94 -2.71 -2.10
CA SER A 48 -15.03 -3.68 -2.08
C SER A 48 -16.25 -3.16 -2.84
N SER A 49 -16.89 -4.02 -3.61
CA SER A 49 -18.17 -3.75 -4.26
C SER A 49 -19.16 -4.89 -4.00
N THR A 50 -20.45 -4.65 -4.19
CA THR A 50 -21.48 -5.67 -3.97
C THR A 50 -22.23 -5.93 -5.26
N VAL A 51 -22.31 -7.20 -5.66
CA VAL A 51 -23.09 -7.65 -6.83
C VAL A 51 -24.30 -8.42 -6.33
N ARG A 52 -25.50 -8.03 -6.79
CA ARG A 52 -26.73 -8.77 -6.48
C ARG A 52 -26.83 -10.01 -7.37
N CYS A 53 -27.04 -11.17 -6.77
CA CYS A 53 -27.21 -12.45 -7.45
C CYS A 53 -28.51 -13.13 -7.00
N SER A 54 -28.98 -14.10 -7.79
CA SER A 54 -30.13 -14.94 -7.40
C SER A 54 -29.74 -15.86 -6.23
N LEU A 55 -30.72 -16.26 -5.41
CA LEU A 55 -30.51 -17.19 -4.29
C LEU A 55 -29.82 -18.48 -4.73
N LYS A 56 -30.28 -19.07 -5.84
CA LYS A 56 -29.67 -20.27 -6.43
C LYS A 56 -28.18 -20.08 -6.74
N ASN A 57 -27.79 -18.92 -7.27
CA ASN A 57 -26.39 -18.64 -7.61
C ASN A 57 -25.56 -18.33 -6.37
N LYS A 58 -26.13 -17.68 -5.35
CA LYS A 58 -25.49 -17.48 -4.05
C LYS A 58 -25.11 -18.82 -3.42
N ASP A 59 -26.04 -19.76 -3.38
CA ASP A 59 -25.80 -21.07 -2.77
C ASP A 59 -24.74 -21.86 -3.54
N ARG A 60 -24.76 -21.79 -4.88
CA ARG A 60 -23.72 -22.38 -5.73
C ARG A 60 -22.34 -21.77 -5.49
N LEU A 61 -22.23 -20.45 -5.39
CA LEU A 61 -20.96 -19.76 -5.11
C LEU A 61 -20.43 -20.15 -3.73
N ASN A 62 -21.28 -20.19 -2.71
CA ASN A 62 -20.90 -20.61 -1.37
C ASN A 62 -20.42 -22.08 -1.34
N ALA A 63 -21.10 -22.96 -2.07
CA ALA A 63 -20.67 -24.36 -2.20
C ALA A 63 -19.30 -24.47 -2.89
N LEU A 64 -19.04 -23.66 -3.92
CA LEU A 64 -17.74 -23.61 -4.60
C LEU A 64 -16.62 -23.11 -3.69
N VAL A 65 -16.88 -22.11 -2.84
CA VAL A 65 -15.91 -21.62 -1.83
C VAL A 65 -15.46 -22.77 -0.93
N ILE A 66 -16.43 -23.54 -0.40
CA ILE A 66 -16.14 -24.69 0.46
C ILE A 66 -15.41 -25.79 -0.31
N HIS A 67 -15.87 -26.11 -1.53
CA HIS A 67 -15.30 -27.19 -2.34
C HIS A 67 -13.85 -26.93 -2.74
N HIS A 68 -13.52 -25.69 -3.10
CA HIS A 68 -12.17 -25.28 -3.52
C HIS A 68 -11.28 -24.82 -2.35
N GLY A 69 -11.78 -24.88 -1.11
CA GLY A 69 -11.03 -24.47 0.08
C GLY A 69 -10.55 -23.02 0.03
N LYS A 70 -11.40 -22.11 -0.45
CA LYS A 70 -11.10 -20.67 -0.54
C LYS A 70 -11.68 -19.92 0.65
N ASP A 71 -11.09 -18.78 0.98
CA ASP A 71 -11.52 -17.98 2.13
C ASP A 71 -12.66 -17.02 1.76
N SER A 72 -12.74 -16.65 0.47
CA SER A 72 -13.71 -15.67 -0.02
C SER A 72 -14.38 -16.09 -1.34
N VAL A 73 -15.61 -15.61 -1.53
CA VAL A 73 -16.32 -15.72 -2.82
C VAL A 73 -15.56 -14.98 -3.93
N ASP A 74 -14.84 -13.92 -3.57
CA ASP A 74 -14.07 -13.10 -4.52
C ASP A 74 -12.88 -13.88 -5.11
N GLU A 75 -12.16 -14.65 -4.30
CA GLU A 75 -11.11 -15.55 -4.77
C GLU A 75 -11.63 -16.61 -5.75
N VAL A 76 -12.80 -17.18 -5.46
CA VAL A 76 -13.45 -18.16 -6.35
C VAL A 76 -13.84 -17.50 -7.66
N LEU A 77 -14.42 -16.30 -7.62
CA LEU A 77 -14.77 -15.55 -8.82
C LEU A 77 -13.52 -15.21 -9.65
N ASN A 78 -12.44 -14.77 -9.01
CA ASN A 78 -11.18 -14.49 -9.69
C ASN A 78 -10.61 -15.73 -10.38
N MET A 79 -10.64 -16.89 -9.72
CA MET A 79 -10.25 -18.16 -10.34
C MET A 79 -11.08 -18.46 -11.59
N ILE A 80 -12.41 -18.43 -11.47
CA ILE A 80 -13.32 -18.75 -12.58
C ILE A 80 -13.17 -17.76 -13.73
N LEU A 81 -13.01 -16.47 -13.43
CA LEU A 81 -12.80 -15.43 -14.44
C LEU A 81 -11.48 -15.66 -15.18
N ASN A 82 -10.39 -15.94 -14.46
CA ASN A 82 -9.08 -16.22 -15.07
C ASN A 82 -9.13 -17.46 -15.97
N GLU A 83 -9.79 -18.53 -15.54
CA GLU A 83 -9.99 -19.74 -16.34
C GLU A 83 -10.80 -19.44 -17.60
N HIS A 84 -11.88 -18.67 -17.47
CA HIS A 84 -12.70 -18.28 -18.61
C HIS A 84 -11.91 -17.38 -19.58
N GLU A 85 -11.11 -16.44 -19.08
CA GLU A 85 -10.24 -15.58 -19.88
C GLU A 85 -9.12 -16.32 -20.62
N ALA A 86 -8.60 -17.40 -20.02
CA ALA A 86 -7.62 -18.27 -20.65
C ALA A 86 -8.23 -19.05 -21.81
N ASN A 87 -9.50 -19.45 -21.70
CA ASN A 87 -10.21 -20.26 -22.69
C ASN A 87 -10.87 -19.44 -23.82
N MET A 88 -10.84 -18.10 -23.75
CA MET A 88 -11.40 -17.24 -24.80
C MET A 88 -10.52 -17.21 -26.07
N SER A 89 -11.18 -17.19 -27.23
CA SER A 89 -10.50 -16.91 -28.51
C SER A 89 -9.85 -15.52 -28.51
N SER A 90 -8.74 -15.37 -29.25
CA SER A 90 -7.95 -14.14 -29.35
C SER A 90 -8.81 -12.90 -29.64
N ASP A 91 -9.76 -13.00 -30.56
CA ASP A 91 -10.58 -11.85 -30.96
C ASP A 91 -11.54 -11.43 -29.84
N LYS A 92 -12.24 -12.39 -29.24
CA LYS A 92 -13.11 -12.16 -28.06
C LYS A 92 -12.32 -11.61 -26.87
N LYS A 93 -11.08 -12.04 -26.68
CA LYS A 93 -10.20 -11.54 -25.63
C LYS A 93 -9.85 -10.06 -25.83
N LYS A 94 -9.58 -9.62 -27.07
CA LYS A 94 -9.34 -8.20 -27.39
C LYS A 94 -10.58 -7.35 -27.14
N GLU A 95 -11.75 -7.83 -27.56
CA GLU A 95 -13.03 -7.16 -27.29
C GLU A 95 -13.27 -7.01 -25.79
N PHE A 96 -13.09 -8.10 -25.03
CA PHE A 96 -13.23 -8.12 -23.59
C PHE A 96 -12.27 -7.15 -22.87
N GLN A 97 -10.99 -7.13 -23.25
CA GLN A 97 -10.02 -6.17 -22.70
C GLN A 97 -10.39 -4.71 -23.02
N THR A 98 -10.97 -4.46 -24.18
CA THR A 98 -11.43 -3.12 -24.56
C THR A 98 -12.59 -2.68 -23.67
N LEU A 99 -13.55 -3.58 -23.39
CA LEU A 99 -14.65 -3.31 -22.46
C LEU A 99 -14.15 -3.07 -21.03
N LEU A 100 -13.21 -3.88 -20.54
CA LEU A 100 -12.59 -3.68 -19.23
C LEU A 100 -11.95 -2.29 -19.09
N LYS A 101 -11.23 -1.83 -20.11
CA LYS A 101 -10.64 -0.47 -20.13
C LYS A 101 -11.68 0.63 -20.06
N ILE A 102 -12.87 0.43 -20.63
CA ILE A 102 -13.96 1.41 -20.55
C ILE A 102 -14.54 1.43 -19.13
N TYR A 103 -14.77 0.26 -18.54
CA TYR A 103 -15.30 0.16 -17.18
C TYR A 103 -14.34 0.69 -16.12
N SER A 104 -13.03 0.45 -16.27
CA SER A 104 -12.03 0.95 -15.32
C SER A 104 -11.91 2.47 -15.35
N LYS A 105 -12.05 3.10 -16.52
CA LYS A 105 -12.07 4.58 -16.64
C LYS A 105 -13.30 5.23 -16.02
N LYS A 106 -14.41 4.49 -15.88
CA LYS A 106 -15.66 4.99 -15.30
C LYS A 106 -15.66 4.94 -13.77
N ARG A 107 -14.74 4.18 -13.17
CA ARG A 107 -14.56 4.05 -11.71
C ARG A 107 -13.56 5.07 -11.19
#